data_AF-A0A454AB72-F1
#
_entry.id   AF-A0A454AB72-F1
#
_cell.length_a   1.000
_cell.length_b   1.000
_cell.length_c   1.000
_cell.angle_alpha   90.00
_cell.angle_beta   90.00
_cell.angle_gamma   90.00
#
_symmetry.space_group_name_H-M   'P 1'
#
loop_
_entity.id
_entity.type
_entity.pdbx_description
1 polymer ?
#
loop_
_entity_poly.entity_id
_entity_poly.type
_entity_poly.pdbx_seq_one_letter_code
_entity_poly.pdbx_strand_id
1 'polypeptide(L)'
;MSFSHFSLSAQVKSYLTFLPEEIRQKILEHLHGVIHYEPVIGIMGKSGTGKSSLCNAIFQSRICATHPLNGCTRQAHRLTLQLGERRMTLVDLPGIGETPQHDQEYQALYRQLLPELDLIIWILRSDERAYAADIAMHQFLLNEGADPSRFLFVLSHADRMFPAEEWNATEKCPSRHQELSLATVTARVATLFPSSFPVLPVAAPAGWNLPALVSLMIHALPPQATSAVYSHIRGENRSEQARKHAQQTFGDAIGKSFDDAVARFSFPAWMLQLLRKARDRIIHLLITLWERLF
;
A
#
# COMPACT_ATOMS: atom_id res chain seq x y z
N MET A 1 3.33 -27.25 5.25
CA MET A 1 4.20 -27.82 4.19
C MET A 1 4.60 -26.67 3.28
N SER A 2 5.85 -26.21 3.34
CA SER A 2 6.32 -25.12 2.47
C SER A 2 6.26 -25.58 1.02
N PHE A 3 5.57 -24.84 0.16
CA PHE A 3 5.71 -25.00 -1.28
C PHE A 3 7.19 -24.75 -1.58
N SER A 4 7.96 -25.78 -1.95
CA SER A 4 9.36 -25.56 -2.30
C SER A 4 9.37 -24.75 -3.61
N HIS A 5 10.15 -23.67 -3.64
CA HIS A 5 10.43 -22.89 -4.87
C HIS A 5 10.75 -23.76 -6.09
N PHE A 6 11.37 -24.89 -5.82
CA PHE A 6 11.70 -25.91 -6.80
C PHE A 6 10.46 -26.52 -7.49
N SER A 7 9.36 -26.71 -6.77
CA SER A 7 8.12 -27.26 -7.34
C SER A 7 7.41 -26.26 -8.25
N LEU A 8 7.32 -24.99 -7.83
CA LEU A 8 6.67 -23.94 -8.63
C LEU A 8 7.47 -23.64 -9.90
N SER A 9 8.78 -23.46 -9.77
CA SER A 9 9.65 -23.21 -10.91
C SER A 9 9.63 -24.37 -11.90
N ALA A 10 9.64 -25.63 -11.44
CA ALA A 10 9.51 -26.80 -12.32
C ALA A 10 8.16 -26.83 -13.07
N GLN A 11 7.05 -26.50 -12.40
CA GLN A 11 5.73 -26.42 -13.05
C GLN A 11 5.68 -25.31 -14.12
N VAL A 12 6.21 -24.12 -13.82
CA VAL A 12 6.28 -23.03 -14.81
C VAL A 12 7.20 -23.41 -15.97
N LYS A 13 8.36 -24.03 -15.71
CA LYS A 13 9.29 -24.54 -16.73
C LYS A 13 8.60 -25.54 -17.67
N SER A 14 7.69 -26.37 -17.17
CA SER A 14 6.98 -27.36 -17.98
C SER A 14 6.10 -26.73 -19.08
N TYR A 15 5.61 -25.51 -18.88
CA TYR A 15 4.84 -24.77 -19.89
C TYR A 15 5.72 -24.07 -20.93
N LEU A 16 7.04 -24.00 -20.72
CA LEU A 16 8.01 -23.25 -21.52
C LEU A 16 9.08 -24.18 -22.15
N THR A 17 8.79 -25.48 -22.28
CA THR A 17 9.73 -26.48 -22.83
C THR A 17 10.06 -26.27 -24.29
N PHE A 18 9.16 -25.62 -25.05
CA PHE A 18 9.37 -25.26 -26.46
C PHE A 18 10.32 -24.07 -26.67
N LEU A 19 10.74 -23.40 -25.59
CA LEU A 19 11.68 -22.28 -25.64
C LEU A 19 13.11 -22.72 -25.30
N PRO A 20 14.13 -22.03 -25.86
CA PRO A 20 15.51 -22.15 -25.39
C PRO A 20 15.64 -21.87 -23.89
N GLU A 21 16.60 -22.52 -23.22
CA GLU A 21 16.81 -22.38 -21.77
C GLU A 21 17.03 -20.91 -21.37
N GLU A 22 17.77 -20.15 -22.16
CA GLU A 22 18.04 -18.73 -21.89
C GLU A 22 16.75 -17.90 -21.79
N ILE A 23 15.78 -18.12 -22.68
CA ILE A 23 14.52 -17.38 -22.70
C ILE A 23 13.65 -17.83 -21.51
N ARG A 24 13.59 -19.13 -21.27
CA ARG A 24 12.86 -19.71 -20.13
C ARG A 24 13.38 -19.15 -18.80
N GLN A 25 14.69 -19.04 -18.65
CA GLN A 25 15.32 -18.52 -17.45
C GLN A 25 15.00 -17.04 -17.24
N LYS A 26 15.04 -16.20 -18.29
CA LYS A 26 14.62 -14.80 -18.19
C LYS A 26 13.16 -14.63 -17.82
N ILE A 27 12.26 -15.43 -18.39
CA ILE A 27 10.84 -15.40 -17.99
C ILE A 27 10.71 -15.72 -16.51
N LEU A 28 11.38 -16.77 -16.02
CA LEU A 28 11.32 -17.14 -14.60
C LEU A 28 11.86 -16.04 -13.67
N GLU A 29 12.95 -15.39 -14.03
CA GLU A 29 13.52 -14.27 -13.27
C GLU A 29 12.52 -13.12 -13.15
N HIS A 30 11.86 -12.76 -14.26
CA HIS A 30 10.83 -11.74 -14.31
C HIS A 30 9.59 -12.10 -13.46
N LEU A 31 9.13 -13.34 -13.53
CA LEU A 31 8.00 -13.82 -12.72
C LEU A 31 8.36 -13.87 -11.23
N HIS A 32 9.57 -14.33 -10.92
CA HIS A 32 10.10 -14.34 -9.56
C HIS A 32 10.16 -12.92 -8.99
N GLY A 33 10.56 -11.92 -9.79
CA GLY A 33 10.57 -10.52 -9.41
C GLY A 33 9.19 -9.99 -8.99
N VAL A 34 8.11 -10.40 -9.68
CA VAL A 34 6.73 -10.01 -9.29
C VAL A 34 6.29 -10.73 -8.02
N ILE A 35 6.56 -12.04 -7.92
CA ILE A 35 6.16 -12.86 -6.76
C ILE A 35 6.87 -12.38 -5.48
N HIS A 36 8.15 -12.01 -5.58
CA HIS A 36 8.99 -11.55 -4.48
C HIS A 36 9.15 -10.03 -4.41
N TYR A 37 8.26 -9.28 -5.07
CA TYR A 37 8.27 -7.84 -4.94
C TYR A 37 8.10 -7.45 -3.47
N GLU A 38 8.94 -6.53 -2.98
CA GLU A 38 8.92 -6.03 -1.59
C GLU A 38 8.36 -4.61 -1.58
N PRO A 39 7.07 -4.40 -1.25
CA PRO A 39 6.45 -3.09 -1.30
C PRO A 39 7.01 -2.15 -0.23
N VAL A 40 7.07 -0.86 -0.53
CA VAL A 40 7.46 0.18 0.43
C VAL A 40 6.33 1.21 0.56
N ILE A 41 5.73 1.31 1.75
CA ILE A 41 4.64 2.26 2.03
C ILE A 41 5.16 3.36 2.96
N GLY A 42 5.05 4.61 2.54
CA GLY A 42 5.35 5.77 3.37
C GLY A 42 4.15 6.18 4.22
N ILE A 43 4.39 6.48 5.50
CA ILE A 43 3.37 6.98 6.41
C ILE A 43 3.74 8.43 6.76
N MET A 44 2.92 9.38 6.33
CA MET A 44 3.14 10.82 6.48
C MET A 44 2.05 11.47 7.33
N GLY A 45 2.36 12.67 7.82
CA GLY A 45 1.44 13.52 8.59
C GLY A 45 2.12 14.12 9.80
N LYS A 46 1.50 15.15 10.37
CA LYS A 46 2.00 15.85 11.57
C LYS A 46 2.27 14.91 12.76
N SER A 47 3.02 15.41 13.73
CA SER A 47 3.19 14.71 15.01
C SER A 47 1.84 14.55 15.72
N GLY A 48 1.59 13.39 16.32
CA GLY A 48 0.34 13.12 17.05
C GLY A 48 -0.91 12.89 16.18
N THR A 49 -0.80 12.75 14.86
CA THR A 49 -1.95 12.43 13.99
C THR A 49 -2.38 10.97 14.04
N GLY A 50 -1.68 10.12 14.79
CA GLY A 50 -2.06 8.70 14.95
C GLY A 50 -1.45 7.74 13.93
N LYS A 51 -0.33 8.11 13.29
CA LYS A 51 0.42 7.27 12.34
C LYS A 51 0.67 5.84 12.84
N SER A 52 1.33 5.71 13.99
CA SER A 52 1.66 4.40 14.56
C SER A 52 0.41 3.62 14.98
N SER A 53 -0.62 4.31 15.50
CA SER A 53 -1.89 3.70 15.87
C SER A 53 -2.60 3.10 14.66
N LEU A 54 -2.62 3.82 13.52
CA LEU A 54 -3.21 3.32 12.28
C LEU A 54 -2.45 2.10 11.74
N CYS A 55 -1.11 2.15 11.72
CA CYS A 55 -0.30 1.03 11.24
C CYS A 55 -0.52 -0.24 12.06
N ASN A 56 -0.51 -0.12 13.39
CA ASN A 56 -0.80 -1.24 14.31
C ASN A 56 -2.23 -1.79 14.15
N ALA A 57 -3.17 -0.94 13.74
CA ALA A 57 -4.55 -1.36 13.52
C ALA A 57 -4.73 -2.07 12.17
N ILE A 58 -3.98 -1.72 11.13
CA ILE A 58 -4.12 -2.29 9.78
C ILE A 58 -3.33 -3.59 9.60
N PHE A 59 -2.09 -3.65 10.07
CA PHE A 59 -1.13 -4.70 9.72
C PHE A 59 -0.87 -5.70 10.86
N GLN A 60 -0.57 -6.96 10.51
CA GLN A 60 -0.54 -8.11 11.42
C GLN A 60 0.61 -8.14 12.43
N SER A 61 1.73 -7.49 12.13
CA SER A 61 2.87 -7.38 13.03
C SER A 61 2.67 -6.20 13.97
N ARG A 62 3.05 -6.35 15.26
CA ARG A 62 3.14 -5.21 16.18
C ARG A 62 4.23 -4.27 15.67
N ILE A 63 3.80 -3.24 14.96
CA ILE A 63 4.66 -2.36 14.16
C ILE A 63 5.36 -1.32 15.01
N CYS A 64 4.84 -0.94 16.15
CA CYS A 64 5.57 -0.09 17.07
C CYS A 64 5.20 -0.45 18.50
N ALA A 65 6.18 -0.92 19.27
CA ALA A 65 6.27 -0.40 20.63
C ALA A 65 6.59 1.09 20.45
N THR A 66 5.57 1.93 20.57
CA THR A 66 5.78 3.36 20.75
C THR A 66 6.76 3.52 21.90
N HIS A 67 8.00 3.95 21.64
CA HIS A 67 8.80 4.56 22.69
C HIS A 67 8.25 5.97 22.87
N PRO A 68 7.45 6.27 23.91
CA PRO A 68 6.71 7.53 24.02
C PRO A 68 7.59 8.69 24.51
N LEU A 69 8.92 8.62 24.36
CA LEU A 69 9.87 9.53 25.01
C LEU A 69 10.79 10.30 24.08
N ASN A 70 10.71 10.15 22.76
CA ASN A 70 11.48 10.98 21.83
C ASN A 70 10.53 11.75 20.90
N GLY A 71 10.08 12.92 21.33
CA GLY A 71 9.42 13.91 20.47
C GLY A 71 10.37 14.53 19.42
N CYS A 72 11.24 13.72 18.80
CA CYS A 72 12.32 14.15 17.90
C CYS A 72 12.84 12.97 17.05
N THR A 73 12.00 12.30 16.27
CA THR A 73 12.49 11.38 15.23
C THR A 73 12.79 12.16 13.96
N ARG A 74 13.94 12.83 13.91
CA ARG A 74 14.43 13.56 12.72
C ARG A 74 14.82 12.66 11.54
N GLN A 75 14.65 11.34 11.67
CA GLN A 75 15.01 10.33 10.68
C GLN A 75 13.80 9.48 10.33
N ALA A 76 13.70 9.06 9.07
CA ALA A 76 12.68 8.10 8.65
C ALA A 76 12.94 6.72 9.28
N HIS A 77 11.91 6.14 9.89
CA HIS A 77 12.00 4.85 10.55
C HIS A 77 11.47 3.77 9.61
N ARG A 78 12.34 2.85 9.19
CA ARG A 78 11.98 1.75 8.30
C ARG A 78 11.66 0.53 9.13
N LEU A 79 10.47 -0.02 8.96
CA LEU A 79 10.05 -1.25 9.58
C LEU A 79 9.69 -2.27 8.51
N THR A 80 10.44 -3.36 8.48
CA THR A 80 10.18 -4.47 7.55
C THR A 80 9.30 -5.51 8.23
N LEU A 81 8.17 -5.79 7.60
CA LEU A 81 7.28 -6.89 7.95
C LEU A 81 7.65 -8.10 7.13
N GLN A 82 7.56 -9.29 7.74
CA GLN A 82 7.83 -10.53 7.06
C GLN A 82 6.75 -11.57 7.40
N LEU A 83 6.10 -12.11 6.37
CA LEU A 83 5.18 -13.22 6.45
C LEU A 83 5.66 -14.34 5.51
N GLY A 84 6.24 -15.39 6.09
CA GLY A 84 6.93 -16.43 5.32
C GLY A 84 8.09 -15.83 4.52
N GLU A 85 7.99 -15.88 3.20
CA GLU A 85 8.97 -15.31 2.26
C GLU A 85 8.55 -13.94 1.71
N ARG A 86 7.38 -13.43 2.09
CA ARG A 86 6.88 -12.12 1.65
C ARG A 86 7.33 -11.07 2.63
N ARG A 87 7.88 -9.97 2.10
CA ARG A 87 8.30 -8.82 2.86
C ARG A 87 7.63 -7.57 2.35
N MET A 88 7.46 -6.61 3.24
CA MET A 88 7.10 -5.24 2.91
C MET A 88 7.73 -4.29 3.93
N THR A 89 7.97 -3.05 3.55
CA THR A 89 8.55 -2.03 4.44
C THR A 89 7.55 -0.89 4.64
N LEU A 90 7.28 -0.57 5.90
CA LEU A 90 6.65 0.68 6.30
C LEU A 90 7.73 1.70 6.60
N VAL A 91 7.63 2.89 6.02
CA VAL A 91 8.53 4.01 6.28
C VAL A 91 7.75 5.07 7.05
N ASP A 92 7.93 5.11 8.37
CA ASP A 92 7.37 6.17 9.22
C ASP A 92 8.21 7.42 9.07
N LEU A 93 7.61 8.46 8.50
CA LEU A 93 8.27 9.71 8.18
C LEU A 93 8.07 10.71 9.33
N PRO A 94 9.05 11.58 9.61
CA PRO A 94 8.95 12.60 10.66
C PRO A 94 7.64 13.40 10.63
N GLY A 95 7.21 13.91 11.77
CA GLY A 95 6.06 14.82 11.81
C GLY A 95 6.43 16.18 11.23
N ILE A 96 5.68 16.67 10.24
CA ILE A 96 5.83 18.06 9.75
C ILE A 96 5.12 19.05 10.68
N GLY A 97 5.47 20.34 10.56
CA GLY A 97 4.79 21.44 11.25
C GLY A 97 5.30 21.70 12.67
N GLU A 98 6.53 21.26 12.99
CA GLU A 98 7.20 21.57 14.27
C GLU A 98 7.87 22.94 14.23
N THR A 99 8.79 23.16 13.27
CA THR A 99 9.46 24.43 13.00
C THR A 99 9.77 24.57 11.51
N PRO A 100 9.84 25.79 10.96
CA PRO A 100 10.20 26.00 9.55
C PRO A 100 11.57 25.40 9.18
N GLN A 101 12.54 25.42 10.09
CA GLN A 101 13.87 24.85 9.86
C GLN A 101 13.80 23.32 9.73
N HIS A 102 13.11 22.63 10.64
CA HIS A 102 12.94 21.18 10.55
C HIS A 102 12.13 20.80 9.30
N ASP A 103 11.12 21.57 8.93
CA ASP A 103 10.32 21.29 7.74
C ASP A 103 11.17 21.33 6.46
N GLN A 104 12.19 22.18 6.36
CA GLN A 104 13.16 22.18 5.24
C GLN A 104 14.03 20.92 5.22
N GLU A 105 14.47 20.43 6.37
CA GLU A 105 15.19 19.15 6.47
C GLU A 105 14.30 17.98 6.04
N TYR A 106 13.03 18.00 6.45
CA TYR A 106 12.05 16.99 6.09
C TYR A 106 11.70 17.01 4.60
N GLN A 107 11.66 18.19 3.96
CA GLN A 107 11.52 18.31 2.50
C GLN A 107 12.62 17.55 1.75
N ALA A 108 13.88 17.75 2.13
CA ALA A 108 15.01 17.06 1.52
C ALA A 108 14.93 15.54 1.73
N LEU A 109 14.60 15.11 2.96
CA LEU A 109 14.42 13.69 3.30
C LEU A 109 13.29 13.05 2.49
N TYR A 110 12.14 13.72 2.37
CA TYR A 110 10.99 13.18 1.66
C TYR A 110 11.29 13.05 0.18
N ARG A 111 11.90 14.08 -0.43
CA ARG A 111 12.34 14.05 -1.81
C ARG A 111 13.25 12.85 -2.11
N GLN A 112 14.16 12.52 -1.20
CA GLN A 112 15.05 11.37 -1.35
C GLN A 112 14.30 10.04 -1.30
N LEU A 113 13.29 9.92 -0.45
CA LEU A 113 12.55 8.67 -0.24
C LEU A 113 11.42 8.46 -1.26
N LEU A 114 10.85 9.53 -1.83
CA LEU A 114 9.73 9.49 -2.77
C LEU A 114 9.86 8.41 -3.88
N PRO A 115 11.03 8.25 -4.57
CA PRO A 115 11.16 7.27 -5.64
C PRO A 115 11.02 5.82 -5.18
N GLU A 116 11.32 5.55 -3.90
CA GLU A 116 11.26 4.21 -3.31
C GLU A 116 9.83 3.83 -2.88
N LEU A 117 8.92 4.80 -2.70
CA LEU A 117 7.59 4.56 -2.14
C LEU A 117 6.58 4.15 -3.22
N ASP A 118 5.91 3.02 -3.00
CA ASP A 118 4.79 2.52 -3.81
C ASP A 118 3.49 3.27 -3.51
N LEU A 119 3.31 3.67 -2.25
CA LEU A 119 2.14 4.37 -1.76
C LEU A 119 2.51 5.25 -0.57
N ILE A 120 1.86 6.39 -0.45
CA ILE A 120 2.00 7.35 0.65
C ILE A 120 0.64 7.47 1.33
N ILE A 121 0.55 7.03 2.58
CA ILE A 121 -0.62 7.22 3.43
C ILE A 121 -0.40 8.51 4.23
N TRP A 122 -1.12 9.56 3.88
CA TRP A 122 -1.04 10.85 4.56
C TRP A 122 -2.15 11.00 5.59
N ILE A 123 -1.77 11.05 6.86
CA ILE A 123 -2.71 11.00 7.98
C ILE A 123 -2.90 12.39 8.55
N LEU A 124 -4.13 12.88 8.42
CA LEU A 124 -4.62 14.15 8.93
C LEU A 124 -5.58 13.88 10.09
N ARG A 125 -5.65 14.76 11.08
CA ARG A 125 -6.66 14.64 12.13
C ARG A 125 -8.00 15.20 11.69
N SER A 126 -9.09 14.50 11.99
CA SER A 126 -10.43 14.97 11.67
C SER A 126 -10.85 16.18 12.53
N ASP A 127 -10.37 16.25 13.78
CA ASP A 127 -10.67 17.31 14.75
C ASP A 127 -9.77 18.55 14.62
N GLU A 128 -8.78 18.54 13.72
CA GLU A 128 -7.86 19.66 13.48
C GLU A 128 -8.33 20.53 12.30
N ARG A 129 -7.96 21.81 12.32
CA ARG A 129 -8.22 22.76 11.21
C ARG A 129 -6.96 23.40 10.63
N ALA A 130 -5.81 23.21 11.26
CA ALA A 130 -4.55 23.72 10.76
C ALA A 130 -4.01 22.75 9.71
N TYR A 131 -4.16 23.06 8.42
CA TYR A 131 -3.59 22.24 7.34
C TYR A 131 -2.44 22.94 6.60
N ALA A 132 -2.02 24.14 7.04
CA ALA A 132 -1.07 24.96 6.29
C ALA A 132 0.26 24.23 6.02
N ALA A 133 0.84 23.58 7.05
CA ALA A 133 2.07 22.80 6.89
C ALA A 133 1.88 21.60 5.97
N ASP A 134 0.75 20.87 6.10
CA ASP A 134 0.42 19.73 5.24
C ASP A 134 0.25 20.15 3.78
N ILE A 135 -0.47 21.24 3.52
CA ILE A 135 -0.69 21.78 2.17
C ILE A 135 0.66 22.18 1.55
N ALA A 136 1.49 22.92 2.29
CA ALA A 136 2.78 23.37 1.79
C ALA A 136 3.72 22.19 1.48
N MET A 137 3.76 21.19 2.35
CA MET A 137 4.58 19.99 2.13
C MET A 137 4.06 19.15 0.96
N HIS A 138 2.74 18.94 0.86
CA HIS A 138 2.15 18.20 -0.25
C HIS A 138 2.43 18.90 -1.58
N GLN A 139 2.22 20.22 -1.66
CA GLN A 139 2.54 21.01 -2.85
C GLN A 139 4.03 20.94 -3.21
N PHE A 140 4.91 21.00 -2.22
CA PHE A 140 6.34 20.81 -2.43
C PHE A 140 6.65 19.44 -3.08
N LEU A 141 6.09 18.34 -2.56
CA LEU A 141 6.33 17.01 -3.12
C LEU A 141 5.79 16.88 -4.55
N LEU A 142 4.63 17.45 -4.85
CA LEU A 142 4.10 17.48 -6.22
C LEU A 142 5.03 18.25 -7.17
N ASN A 143 5.58 19.38 -6.73
CA ASN A 143 6.55 20.16 -7.52
C ASN A 143 7.87 19.41 -7.74
N GLU A 144 8.23 18.52 -6.83
CA GLU A 144 9.38 17.61 -6.94
C GLU A 144 9.09 16.36 -7.81
N GLY A 145 7.90 16.29 -8.41
CA GLY A 145 7.52 15.21 -9.33
C GLY A 145 6.89 14.00 -8.66
N ALA A 146 6.39 14.14 -7.42
CA ALA A 146 5.61 13.07 -6.80
C ALA A 146 4.33 12.81 -7.61
N ASP A 147 4.04 11.54 -7.86
CA ASP A 147 2.84 11.10 -8.58
C ASP A 147 1.60 11.26 -7.68
N PRO A 148 0.60 12.08 -8.05
CA PRO A 148 -0.63 12.27 -7.28
C PRO A 148 -1.39 10.96 -7.00
N SER A 149 -1.23 9.96 -7.88
CA SER A 149 -1.86 8.65 -7.72
C SER A 149 -1.17 7.76 -6.68
N ARG A 150 -0.11 8.23 -6.02
CA ARG A 150 0.50 7.54 -4.87
C ARG A 150 0.05 8.09 -3.53
N PHE A 151 -0.73 9.16 -3.49
CA PHE A 151 -1.18 9.77 -2.25
C PHE A 151 -2.57 9.28 -1.84
N LEU A 152 -2.67 8.80 -0.61
CA LEU A 152 -3.90 8.38 0.03
C LEU A 152 -4.10 9.16 1.33
N PHE A 153 -5.06 10.08 1.34
CA PHE A 153 -5.35 10.93 2.50
C PHE A 153 -6.34 10.24 3.43
N VAL A 154 -5.98 10.19 4.72
CA VAL A 154 -6.77 9.52 5.77
C VAL A 154 -7.05 10.49 6.88
N LEU A 155 -8.31 10.59 7.30
CA LEU A 155 -8.72 11.38 8.46
C LEU A 155 -8.76 10.49 9.70
N SER A 156 -7.77 10.60 10.58
CA SER A 156 -7.73 9.88 11.85
C SER A 156 -8.58 10.53 12.92
N HIS A 157 -8.78 9.81 14.03
CA HIS A 157 -9.54 10.27 15.21
C HIS A 157 -11.01 10.60 14.90
N ALA A 158 -11.63 9.86 13.98
CA ALA A 158 -13.05 10.03 13.66
C ALA A 158 -13.95 9.89 14.90
N ASP A 159 -13.51 9.12 15.90
CA ASP A 159 -14.14 8.96 17.22
C ASP A 159 -14.24 10.26 18.03
N ARG A 160 -13.39 11.23 17.73
CA ARG A 160 -13.32 12.53 18.44
C ARG A 160 -13.99 13.66 17.67
N MET A 161 -14.66 13.35 16.57
CA MET A 161 -15.36 14.37 15.82
C MET A 161 -16.51 14.96 16.61
N PHE A 162 -16.62 16.29 16.56
CA PHE A 162 -17.68 17.00 17.25
C PHE A 162 -19.06 16.60 16.70
N PRO A 163 -20.05 16.31 17.56
CA PRO A 163 -19.95 16.18 19.04
C PRO A 163 -19.29 14.85 19.45
N ALA A 164 -18.19 14.92 20.22
CA ALA A 164 -17.35 13.75 20.51
C ALA A 164 -18.02 12.76 21.48
N GLU A 165 -18.86 13.29 22.36
CA GLU A 165 -19.67 12.58 23.34
C GLU A 165 -20.74 11.67 22.70
N GLU A 166 -21.09 11.88 21.43
CA GLU A 166 -22.09 11.07 20.75
C GLU A 166 -21.52 9.80 20.11
N TRP A 167 -20.21 9.57 20.19
CA TRP A 167 -19.62 8.34 19.67
C TRP A 167 -20.23 7.09 20.34
N ASN A 168 -20.72 6.15 19.54
CA ASN A 168 -21.26 4.91 20.06
C ASN A 168 -20.12 3.95 20.41
N ALA A 169 -19.72 3.91 21.69
CA ALA A 169 -18.65 3.04 22.17
C ALA A 169 -18.99 1.53 22.07
N THR A 170 -20.28 1.17 22.12
CA THR A 170 -20.75 -0.21 22.04
C THR A 170 -20.65 -0.76 20.62
N GLU A 171 -21.20 -0.01 19.65
CA GLU A 171 -21.18 -0.38 18.23
C GLU A 171 -19.90 0.05 17.50
N LYS A 172 -19.07 0.87 18.17
CA LYS A 172 -17.82 1.43 17.65
C LYS A 172 -18.02 2.20 16.35
N CYS A 173 -19.03 3.08 16.33
CA CYS A 173 -19.41 3.85 15.16
C CYS A 173 -19.79 5.31 15.54
N PRO A 174 -19.71 6.24 14.59
CA PRO A 174 -20.11 7.63 14.80
C PRO A 174 -21.63 7.77 14.92
N SER A 175 -22.07 8.81 15.62
CA SER A 175 -23.47 9.26 15.55
C SER A 175 -23.80 9.88 14.19
N ARG A 176 -25.08 10.06 13.89
CA ARG A 176 -25.53 10.78 12.69
C ARG A 176 -24.99 12.22 12.61
N HIS A 177 -24.84 12.91 13.74
CA HIS A 177 -24.24 14.25 13.75
C HIS A 177 -22.74 14.19 13.46
N GLN A 178 -22.03 13.22 14.05
CA GLN A 178 -20.61 13.01 13.76
C GLN A 178 -20.38 12.64 12.28
N GLU A 179 -21.24 11.84 11.67
CA GLU A 179 -21.20 11.51 10.23
C GLU A 179 -21.29 12.77 9.35
N LEU A 180 -22.21 13.70 9.68
CA LEU A 180 -22.33 14.97 8.97
C LEU A 180 -21.09 15.86 9.15
N SER A 181 -20.55 15.93 10.36
CA SER A 181 -19.29 16.63 10.65
C SER A 181 -18.11 16.02 9.88
N LEU A 182 -18.02 14.69 9.86
CA LEU A 182 -17.01 13.94 9.12
C LEU A 182 -17.12 14.18 7.62
N ALA A 183 -18.33 14.14 7.05
CA ALA A 183 -18.57 14.44 5.64
C ALA A 183 -18.10 15.85 5.27
N THR A 184 -18.37 16.82 6.14
CA THR A 184 -17.94 18.22 5.95
C THR A 184 -16.41 18.34 5.95
N VAL A 185 -15.72 17.72 6.91
CA VAL A 185 -14.25 17.75 6.97
C VAL A 185 -13.63 16.99 5.80
N THR A 186 -14.21 15.84 5.43
CA THR A 186 -13.78 15.03 4.29
C THR A 186 -13.83 15.83 2.99
N ALA A 187 -14.95 16.51 2.71
CA ALA A 187 -15.10 17.34 1.52
C ALA A 187 -14.10 18.50 1.49
N ARG A 188 -13.87 19.14 2.65
CA ARG A 188 -12.87 20.21 2.79
C ARG A 188 -11.46 19.70 2.50
N VAL A 189 -11.07 18.56 3.06
CA VAL A 189 -9.74 17.96 2.86
C VAL A 189 -9.56 17.54 1.41
N ALA A 190 -10.55 16.90 0.79
CA ALA A 190 -10.52 16.54 -0.63
C ALA A 190 -10.33 17.76 -1.54
N THR A 191 -10.83 18.93 -1.14
CA THR A 191 -10.63 20.19 -1.87
C THR A 191 -9.22 20.76 -1.70
N LEU A 192 -8.65 20.64 -0.49
CA LEU A 192 -7.31 21.15 -0.16
C LEU A 192 -6.18 20.25 -0.68
N PHE A 193 -6.45 18.95 -0.81
CA PHE A 193 -5.50 17.93 -1.20
C PHE A 193 -6.04 17.13 -2.39
N PRO A 194 -5.79 17.60 -3.63
CA PRO A 194 -6.19 16.86 -4.81
C PRO A 194 -5.51 15.49 -4.85
N SER A 195 -6.32 14.41 -4.87
CA SER A 195 -5.85 13.03 -4.98
C SER A 195 -6.71 12.23 -5.96
N SER A 196 -6.14 11.16 -6.51
CA SER A 196 -6.88 10.20 -7.35
C SER A 196 -7.90 9.37 -6.56
N PHE A 197 -7.83 9.41 -5.23
CA PHE A 197 -8.63 8.59 -4.32
C PHE A 197 -9.45 9.44 -3.36
N PRO A 198 -10.61 8.94 -2.89
CA PRO A 198 -11.39 9.60 -1.85
C PRO A 198 -10.63 9.65 -0.52
N VAL A 199 -10.86 10.72 0.23
CA VAL A 199 -10.41 10.83 1.62
C VAL A 199 -11.33 9.98 2.50
N LEU A 200 -10.75 9.14 3.37
CA LEU A 200 -11.53 8.28 4.27
C LEU A 200 -11.26 8.62 5.74
N PRO A 201 -12.31 8.85 6.55
CA PRO A 201 -12.17 8.96 7.99
C PRO A 201 -12.11 7.59 8.65
N VAL A 202 -11.28 7.46 9.69
CA VAL A 202 -11.09 6.22 10.45
C VAL A 202 -10.90 6.50 11.94
N ALA A 203 -11.28 5.54 12.77
CA ALA A 203 -10.94 5.53 14.19
C ALA A 203 -10.16 4.25 14.49
N ALA A 204 -8.83 4.30 14.34
CA ALA A 204 -7.96 3.14 14.49
C ALA A 204 -8.10 2.42 15.85
N PRO A 205 -8.19 3.09 17.01
CA PRO A 205 -8.40 2.41 18.29
C PRO A 205 -9.75 1.67 18.38
N ALA A 206 -10.77 2.19 17.70
CA ALA A 206 -12.09 1.58 17.65
C ALA A 206 -12.24 0.52 16.54
N GLY A 207 -11.30 0.46 15.59
CA GLY A 207 -11.42 -0.39 14.41
C GLY A 207 -12.43 0.11 13.38
N TRP A 208 -12.95 1.33 13.52
CA TRP A 208 -14.00 1.85 12.65
C TRP A 208 -13.46 2.27 11.29
N ASN A 209 -14.16 1.85 10.23
CA ASN A 209 -13.90 2.13 8.81
C ASN A 209 -12.52 1.64 8.28
N LEU A 210 -11.78 0.85 9.06
CA LEU A 210 -10.51 0.26 8.63
C LEU A 210 -10.64 -0.72 7.44
N PRO A 211 -11.69 -1.58 7.34
CA PRO A 211 -11.85 -2.44 6.17
C PRO A 211 -12.05 -1.66 4.86
N ALA A 212 -12.76 -0.53 4.91
CA ALA A 212 -12.94 0.34 3.75
C ALA A 212 -11.63 1.03 3.35
N LEU A 213 -10.88 1.52 4.34
CA LEU A 213 -9.54 2.08 4.13
C LEU A 213 -8.59 1.05 3.50
N VAL A 214 -8.60 -0.19 3.99
CA VAL A 214 -7.82 -1.29 3.42
C VAL A 214 -8.21 -1.55 1.98
N SER A 215 -9.51 -1.60 1.68
CA SER A 215 -9.99 -1.82 0.30
C SER A 215 -9.46 -0.74 -0.64
N LEU A 216 -9.52 0.53 -0.21
CA LEU A 216 -8.99 1.66 -0.97
C LEU A 216 -7.46 1.60 -1.11
N MET A 217 -6.74 1.26 -0.03
CA MET A 217 -5.28 1.10 -0.05
C MET A 217 -4.87 0.02 -1.06
N ILE A 218 -5.53 -1.14 -1.06
CA ILE A 218 -5.25 -2.23 -2.01
C ILE A 218 -5.55 -1.81 -3.45
N HIS A 219 -6.56 -0.96 -3.66
CA HIS A 219 -6.88 -0.41 -4.97
C HIS A 219 -5.87 0.64 -5.46
N ALA A 220 -5.27 1.40 -4.53
CA ALA A 220 -4.32 2.46 -4.85
C ALA A 220 -2.89 1.97 -5.12
N LEU A 221 -2.56 0.74 -4.71
CA LEU A 221 -1.23 0.17 -4.87
C LEU A 221 -0.92 -0.18 -6.34
N PRO A 222 0.36 -0.10 -6.74
CA PRO A 222 0.77 -0.63 -8.02
C PRO A 222 0.53 -2.16 -8.10
N PRO A 223 0.23 -2.72 -9.29
CA PRO A 223 -0.20 -4.11 -9.41
C PRO A 223 0.74 -5.16 -8.81
N GLN A 224 2.06 -4.95 -8.90
CA GLN A 224 3.05 -5.86 -8.32
C GLN A 224 3.09 -5.84 -6.78
N ALA A 225 2.57 -4.78 -6.13
CA ALA A 225 2.61 -4.62 -4.68
C ALA A 225 1.37 -5.16 -3.96
N THR A 226 0.21 -5.20 -4.64
CA THR A 226 -1.10 -5.46 -4.02
C THR A 226 -1.15 -6.73 -3.17
N SER A 227 -0.64 -7.84 -3.71
CA SER A 227 -0.70 -9.16 -3.05
C SER A 227 0.21 -9.26 -1.84
N ALA A 228 1.43 -8.71 -1.95
CA ALA A 228 2.38 -8.65 -0.85
C ALA A 228 1.86 -7.76 0.29
N VAL A 229 1.22 -6.62 -0.01
CA VAL A 229 0.61 -5.79 1.05
C VAL A 229 -0.59 -6.51 1.67
N TYR A 230 -1.48 -7.08 0.86
CA TYR A 230 -2.69 -7.75 1.34
C TYR A 230 -2.39 -8.88 2.34
N SER A 231 -1.32 -9.67 2.11
CA SER A 231 -0.93 -10.74 3.02
C SER A 231 -0.55 -10.23 4.42
N HIS A 232 -0.04 -9.01 4.53
CA HIS A 232 0.33 -8.41 5.82
C HIS A 232 -0.84 -7.72 6.55
N ILE A 233 -2.03 -7.63 5.95
CA ILE A 233 -3.20 -6.97 6.56
C ILE A 233 -3.88 -7.87 7.59
N ARG A 234 -4.26 -7.32 8.75
CA ARG A 234 -4.99 -8.05 9.81
C ARG A 234 -6.30 -8.63 9.29
N GLY A 235 -6.58 -9.87 9.69
CA GLY A 235 -7.74 -10.62 9.21
C GLY A 235 -9.07 -9.86 9.35
N GLU A 236 -9.24 -9.12 10.45
CA GLU A 236 -10.42 -8.29 10.72
C GLU A 236 -10.65 -7.14 9.73
N ASN A 237 -9.59 -6.70 9.04
CA ASN A 237 -9.67 -5.63 8.04
C ASN A 237 -9.66 -6.16 6.60
N ARG A 238 -9.56 -7.48 6.39
CA ARG A 238 -9.57 -8.07 5.07
C ARG A 238 -11.00 -8.13 4.53
N SER A 239 -11.19 -7.65 3.30
CA SER A 239 -12.46 -7.78 2.59
C SER A 239 -12.31 -8.71 1.39
N GLU A 240 -13.38 -9.42 1.03
CA GLU A 240 -13.40 -10.26 -0.17
C GLU A 240 -13.20 -9.45 -1.46
N GLN A 241 -13.65 -8.19 -1.47
CA GLN A 241 -13.40 -7.29 -2.59
C GLN A 241 -11.90 -6.97 -2.74
N ALA A 242 -11.21 -6.63 -1.65
CA ALA A 242 -9.77 -6.39 -1.65
C ALA A 242 -8.99 -7.64 -2.08
N ARG A 243 -9.40 -8.82 -1.60
CA ARG A 243 -8.82 -10.11 -1.99
C ARG A 243 -8.88 -10.36 -3.49
N LYS A 244 -10.09 -10.23 -4.07
CA LYS A 244 -10.31 -10.41 -5.51
C LYS A 244 -9.50 -9.41 -6.33
N HIS A 245 -9.44 -8.16 -5.88
CA HIS A 245 -8.63 -7.14 -6.56
C HIS A 245 -7.13 -7.46 -6.51
N ALA A 246 -6.61 -7.89 -5.36
CA ALA A 246 -5.21 -8.31 -5.23
C ALA A 246 -4.87 -9.52 -6.14
N GLN A 247 -5.77 -10.51 -6.22
CA GLN A 247 -5.61 -11.66 -7.11
C GLN A 247 -5.63 -11.27 -8.60
N GLN A 248 -6.56 -10.39 -8.99
CA GLN A 248 -6.67 -9.90 -10.36
C GLN A 248 -5.42 -9.11 -10.77
N THR A 249 -5.04 -8.11 -9.97
CA THR A 249 -3.87 -7.27 -10.24
C THR A 249 -2.57 -8.06 -10.24
N PHE A 250 -2.46 -9.11 -9.42
CA PHE A 250 -1.35 -10.05 -9.50
C PHE A 250 -1.31 -10.80 -10.83
N GLY A 251 -2.44 -11.31 -11.30
CA GLY A 251 -2.55 -11.93 -12.62
C GLY A 251 -2.12 -10.98 -13.76
N ASP A 252 -2.56 -9.72 -13.69
CA ASP A 252 -2.19 -8.68 -14.64
C ASP A 252 -0.69 -8.36 -14.59
N ALA A 253 -0.11 -8.25 -13.38
CA ALA A 253 1.32 -8.01 -13.18
C ALA A 253 2.19 -9.16 -13.71
N ILE A 254 1.78 -10.41 -13.46
CA ILE A 254 2.42 -11.62 -14.02
C ILE A 254 2.35 -11.60 -15.55
N GLY A 255 1.17 -11.30 -16.12
CA GLY A 255 1.00 -11.23 -17.57
C GLY A 255 1.87 -10.17 -18.22
N LYS A 256 1.91 -8.96 -17.64
CA LYS A 256 2.77 -7.87 -18.12
C LYS A 256 4.26 -8.23 -18.00
N SER A 257 4.68 -8.76 -16.85
CA SER A 257 6.08 -9.17 -16.62
C SER A 257 6.52 -10.27 -17.60
N PHE A 258 5.63 -11.21 -17.92
CA PHE A 258 5.85 -12.21 -18.96
C PHE A 258 6.03 -11.57 -20.34
N ASP A 259 5.12 -10.67 -20.73
CA ASP A 259 5.19 -9.97 -22.01
C ASP A 259 6.49 -9.16 -22.14
N ASP A 260 6.89 -8.45 -21.08
CA ASP A 260 8.13 -7.66 -21.03
C ASP A 260 9.38 -8.55 -21.17
N ALA A 261 9.37 -9.75 -20.58
CA ALA A 261 10.46 -10.72 -20.70
C ALA A 261 10.61 -11.23 -22.14
N VAL A 262 9.48 -11.45 -22.83
CA VAL A 262 9.41 -12.00 -24.19
C VAL A 262 9.65 -10.92 -25.25
N ALA A 263 9.26 -9.67 -25.01
CA ALA A 263 9.36 -8.56 -25.96
C ALA A 263 10.80 -8.27 -26.42
N ARG A 264 11.81 -8.73 -25.67
CA ARG A 264 13.24 -8.61 -26.00
C ARG A 264 13.69 -9.57 -27.10
N PHE A 265 12.83 -10.47 -27.55
CA PHE A 265 13.14 -11.54 -28.50
C PHE A 265 12.18 -11.50 -29.69
N SER A 266 12.64 -12.02 -30.83
CA SER A 266 11.83 -12.18 -32.04
C SER A 266 11.42 -13.63 -32.22
N PHE A 267 10.14 -13.87 -32.47
CA PHE A 267 9.56 -15.20 -32.60
C PHE A 267 8.74 -15.36 -33.88
N PRO A 268 8.76 -16.53 -34.52
CA PRO A 268 7.82 -16.86 -35.58
C PRO A 268 6.36 -16.80 -35.09
N ALA A 269 5.43 -16.52 -36.00
CA ALA A 269 4.00 -16.37 -35.68
C ALA A 269 3.39 -17.58 -34.95
N TRP A 270 3.80 -18.80 -35.31
CA TRP A 270 3.33 -20.02 -34.64
C TRP A 270 3.78 -20.10 -33.17
N MET A 271 4.98 -19.60 -32.86
CA MET A 271 5.53 -19.61 -31.51
C MET A 271 4.89 -18.53 -30.63
N LEU A 272 4.50 -17.39 -31.20
CA LEU A 272 3.73 -16.36 -30.49
C LEU A 272 2.38 -16.91 -29.99
N GLN A 273 1.72 -17.78 -30.76
CA GLN A 273 0.49 -18.44 -30.31
C GLN A 273 0.73 -19.40 -29.14
N LEU A 274 1.84 -20.14 -29.15
CA LEU A 274 2.23 -21.00 -28.04
C LEU A 274 2.59 -20.20 -26.78
N LEU A 275 3.30 -19.08 -26.95
CA LEU A 275 3.64 -18.15 -25.86
C LEU A 275 2.40 -17.59 -25.17
N ARG A 276 1.38 -17.17 -25.94
CA ARG A 276 0.10 -16.71 -25.36
C ARG A 276 -0.58 -17.81 -24.53
N LYS A 277 -0.68 -19.03 -25.08
CA LYS A 277 -1.24 -20.17 -24.34
C LYS A 277 -0.42 -20.52 -23.09
N ALA A 278 0.90 -20.43 -23.15
CA ALA A 278 1.78 -20.67 -22.01
C ALA A 278 1.60 -19.59 -20.94
N ARG A 279 1.55 -18.31 -21.35
CA ARG A 279 1.25 -17.17 -20.47
C ARG A 279 -0.06 -17.39 -19.72
N ASP A 280 -1.15 -17.70 -20.42
CA ASP A 280 -2.47 -17.87 -19.81
C ASP A 280 -2.48 -19.03 -18.79
N ARG A 281 -1.80 -20.14 -19.12
CA ARG A 281 -1.64 -21.29 -18.21
C ARG A 281 -0.82 -20.93 -16.97
N ILE A 282 0.25 -20.16 -17.13
CA ILE A 282 1.10 -19.70 -16.03
C ILE A 282 0.31 -18.74 -15.12
N ILE A 283 -0.39 -17.77 -15.69
CA ILE A 283 -1.26 -16.84 -14.94
C ILE A 283 -2.28 -17.64 -14.13
N HIS A 284 -3.00 -18.57 -14.77
CA HIS A 284 -4.00 -19.39 -14.10
C HIS A 284 -3.38 -20.23 -12.96
N LEU A 285 -2.22 -20.86 -13.19
CA LEU A 285 -1.51 -21.64 -12.17
C LEU A 285 -1.15 -20.76 -10.97
N LEU A 286 -0.56 -19.59 -11.21
CA LEU A 286 -0.11 -18.69 -10.15
C LEU A 286 -1.27 -18.09 -9.36
N ILE A 287 -2.38 -17.73 -10.02
CA ILE A 287 -3.61 -17.30 -9.32
C ILE A 287 -4.19 -18.45 -8.47
N THR A 288 -4.20 -19.68 -8.98
CA THR A 288 -4.67 -20.85 -8.23
C THR A 288 -3.81 -21.11 -6.99
N LEU A 289 -2.51 -20.81 -7.05
CA LEU A 289 -1.57 -20.96 -5.94
C LEU A 289 -1.44 -19.71 -5.07
N TRP A 290 -2.23 -18.66 -5.32
CA TRP A 290 -2.06 -17.36 -4.69
C TRP A 290 -2.05 -17.40 -3.15
N GLU A 291 -2.99 -18.12 -2.52
CA GLU A 291 -3.06 -18.30 -1.04
C GLU A 291 -1.86 -19.05 -0.45
N ARG A 292 -1.09 -19.78 -1.27
CA ARG A 292 0.14 -20.43 -0.83
C ARG A 292 1.35 -19.51 -1.01
N LEU A 293 1.24 -18.54 -1.91
CA LEU A 293 2.27 -17.54 -2.16
C LEU A 293 2.18 -16.38 -1.18
N PHE A 294 0.97 -15.95 -0.82
CA PHE A 294 0.66 -14.76 -0.02
C PHE A 294 -0.31 -15.12 1.11
#